data_AF-A0A5C6LL65-F1
#
_entry.id   AF-A0A5C6LL65-F1
#
_cell.length_a   1.000
_cell.length_b   1.000
_cell.length_c   1.000
_cell.angle_alpha   90.00
_cell.angle_beta   90.00
_cell.angle_gamma   90.00
#
_symmetry.space_group_name_H-M   'P 1'
#
loop_
_entity.id
_entity.type
_entity.pdbx_description
1 polymer ?
#
loop_
_entity_poly.entity_id
_entity_poly.type
_entity_poly.pdbx_seq_one_letter_code
_entity_poly.pdbx_strand_id
1 'polypeptide(L)' 'MGERRQDPLHRLSEVPADTIRSAHAVHPLTAIETEYSLFERTLDEDGTTAVMKELGIGLVPYFHWVAASCQVN' A
#
# COMPACT_ATOMS: atom_id res chain seq x y z
N MET A 1 23.46 13.24 -13.80
CA MET A 1 23.01 11.89 -14.22
C MET A 1 23.18 10.97 -13.01
N GLY A 2 22.22 11.01 -12.07
CA GLY A 2 22.32 10.28 -10.81
C GLY A 2 21.84 8.85 -11.00
N GLU A 3 22.73 7.89 -10.74
CA GLU A 3 22.44 6.46 -10.71
C GLU A 3 21.25 6.21 -9.78
N ARG A 4 20.08 5.85 -10.34
CA ARG A 4 18.97 5.34 -9.52
C ARG A 4 19.42 3.97 -9.00
N ARG A 5 19.82 3.91 -7.73
CA ARG A 5 20.09 2.65 -7.03
C ARG A 5 18.91 1.71 -7.28
N GLN A 6 19.18 0.60 -7.96
CA GLN A 6 18.23 -0.48 -8.15
C GLN A 6 18.29 -1.37 -6.90
N ASP A 7 17.97 -0.79 -5.75
CA ASP A 7 17.74 -1.60 -4.56
C ASP A 7 16.42 -2.36 -4.80
N PRO A 8 16.33 -3.67 -4.46
CA PRO A 8 15.11 -4.43 -4.66
C PRO A 8 13.94 -3.74 -3.94
N LEU A 9 12.89 -3.43 -4.69
CA LEU A 9 11.72 -2.73 -4.17
C LEU A 9 10.88 -3.70 -3.33
N HIS A 10 10.80 -3.47 -2.03
CA HIS A 10 10.00 -4.29 -1.12
C HIS A 10 8.58 -3.73 -0.98
N ARG A 11 7.59 -4.61 -1.07
CA ARG A 11 6.15 -4.29 -1.01
C ARG A 11 5.42 -5.32 -0.16
N LEU A 12 4.32 -4.89 0.45
CA LEU A 12 3.42 -5.72 1.25
C LEU A 12 1.98 -5.53 0.76
N SER A 13 1.14 -6.54 0.98
CA SER A 13 -0.29 -6.52 0.65
C SER A 13 -1.11 -6.69 1.93
N GLU A 14 -2.17 -5.89 2.10
CA GLU A 14 -3.16 -6.06 3.18
C GLU A 14 -2.57 -6.14 4.61
N VAL A 15 -1.62 -5.25 4.93
CA VAL A 15 -0.96 -5.22 6.24
C VAL A 15 -1.42 -4.03 7.10
N PRO A 16 -1.63 -4.22 8.41
CA PRO A 16 -1.99 -3.13 9.32
C PRO A 16 -0.79 -2.20 9.60
N ALA A 17 -1.09 -0.97 10.05
CA ALA A 17 -0.13 0.07 10.41
C ALA A 17 1.10 -0.41 11.21
N ASP A 18 0.90 -1.23 12.25
CA ASP A 18 1.99 -1.71 13.11
C ASP A 18 2.97 -2.63 12.37
N THR A 19 2.45 -3.46 11.46
CA THR A 19 3.26 -4.33 10.61
C THR A 19 4.07 -3.50 9.62
N ILE A 20 3.49 -2.42 9.08
CA ILE A 20 4.18 -1.51 8.16
C ILE A 20 5.38 -0.86 8.83
N ARG A 21 5.21 -0.35 10.05
CA ARG A 21 6.32 0.24 10.83
C ARG A 21 7.42 -0.77 11.09
N SER A 22 7.05 -1.97 11.51
CA SER A 22 8.00 -3.05 11.83
C SER A 22 8.77 -3.51 10.59
N ALA A 23 8.08 -3.69 9.46
CA ALA A 23 8.70 -4.07 8.21
C ALA A 23 9.61 -2.97 7.65
N HIS A 24 9.17 -1.71 7.70
CA HIS A 24 9.94 -0.57 7.22
C HIS A 24 11.23 -0.35 8.04
N ALA A 25 11.22 -0.69 9.34
CA ALA A 25 12.40 -0.66 10.20
C ALA A 25 13.45 -1.73 9.83
N VAL A 26 13.03 -2.87 9.27
CA VAL A 26 13.94 -3.93 8.80
C VAL A 26 14.44 -3.63 7.40
N HIS A 27 13.54 -3.27 6.48
CA HIS A 27 13.87 -2.86 5.13
C HIS A 27 12.93 -1.76 4.64
N PRO A 28 13.44 -0.66 4.05
CA PRO A 28 12.61 0.43 3.53
C PRO A 28 11.58 -0.06 2.50
N LEU A 29 10.30 0.01 2.88
CA LEU A 29 9.19 -0.26 1.96
C LEU A 29 9.00 0.90 1.00
N THR A 30 8.73 0.59 -0.27
CA THR A 30 8.46 1.63 -1.28
C THR A 30 6.98 1.79 -1.59
N ALA A 31 6.20 0.71 -1.50
CA ALA A 31 4.78 0.75 -1.77
C ALA A 31 4.01 -0.34 -1.00
N ILE A 32 2.73 -0.07 -0.74
CA ILE A 32 1.77 -1.01 -0.17
C ILE A 32 0.59 -1.16 -1.11
N GLU A 33 0.18 -2.40 -1.35
CA GLU A 33 -1.00 -2.75 -2.13
C GLU A 33 -2.15 -3.13 -1.20
N THR A 34 -3.33 -2.52 -1.37
CA THR A 34 -4.48 -2.78 -0.48
C THR A 34 -5.77 -2.22 -1.07
N GLU A 35 -6.93 -2.66 -0.57
CA GLU A 35 -8.23 -2.14 -0.99
C GLU A 35 -8.41 -0.71 -0.55
N TYR A 36 -8.61 0.19 -1.51
CA TYR A 36 -8.90 1.59 -1.22
C TYR A 36 -9.71 2.20 -2.34
N SER A 37 -10.86 2.79 -1.99
CA SER A 37 -11.75 3.44 -2.93
C SER A 37 -12.50 4.61 -2.27
N LEU A 38 -13.48 5.20 -2.95
CA LEU A 38 -14.38 6.18 -2.32
C LEU A 38 -15.33 5.53 -1.29
N PHE A 39 -15.63 4.24 -1.46
CA PHE A 39 -16.56 3.49 -0.63
C PHE A 39 -15.85 2.63 0.43
N GLU A 40 -14.55 2.42 0.25
CA GLU A 40 -13.69 1.65 1.15
C GLU A 40 -12.55 2.56 1.63
N ARG A 41 -12.67 3.04 2.87
CA ARG A 41 -11.79 4.04 3.49
C ARG A 41 -11.15 3.52 4.79
N THR A 42 -11.21 2.22 5.07
CA THR A 42 -10.70 1.63 6.32
C THR A 42 -9.26 2.04 6.64
N LEU A 43 -8.41 2.20 5.62
CA LEU A 43 -7.00 2.63 5.77
C LEU A 43 -6.80 4.05 6.32
N ASP A 44 -7.81 4.92 6.16
CA ASP A 44 -7.77 6.24 6.80
C ASP A 44 -8.22 6.15 8.26
N GLU A 45 -9.22 5.33 8.53
CA GLU A 45 -9.82 5.15 9.84
C GLU A 45 -8.85 4.44 10.81
N ASP A 46 -8.09 3.47 10.31
CA ASP A 46 -7.10 2.72 11.08
C ASP A 46 -5.73 3.43 11.20
N GLY A 47 -5.59 4.60 10.56
CA GLY A 47 -4.37 5.42 10.59
C GLY A 47 -3.24 4.92 9.68
N THR A 48 -3.46 3.89 8.87
CA THR A 48 -2.45 3.34 7.95
C THR A 48 -1.99 4.38 6.93
N THR A 49 -2.90 5.18 6.38
CA THR A 49 -2.52 6.24 5.42
C THR A 49 -1.66 7.34 6.07
N ALA A 50 -1.84 7.61 7.35
CA ALA A 50 -0.98 8.54 8.09
C ALA A 50 0.44 7.98 8.27
N VAL A 51 0.57 6.69 8.61
CA VAL A 51 1.87 6.00 8.70
C VAL A 51 2.59 5.98 7.36
N MET A 52 1.89 5.65 6.28
CA MET A 52 2.47 5.64 4.93
C MET A 52 2.98 7.03 4.54
N LYS A 53 2.25 8.09 4.87
CA LYS A 53 2.65 9.47 4.60
C LYS A 53 3.87 9.90 5.44
N GLU A 54 3.93 9.50 6.71
CA GLU A 54 5.07 9.74 7.61
C GLU A 54 6.35 9.07 7.08
N LEU A 55 6.23 7.82 6.62
CA LEU A 55 7.36 7.01 6.16
C LEU A 55 7.70 7.19 4.67
N GLY A 56 6.94 7.99 3.93
CA GLY A 56 7.17 8.22 2.49
C GLY A 56 6.87 7.01 1.61
N ILE A 57 5.92 6.15 2.02
CA ILE A 57 5.54 4.91 1.33
C ILE A 57 4.37 5.20 0.36
N GLY A 58 4.45 4.70 -0.87
CA GLY A 58 3.37 4.84 -1.86
C GLY A 58 2.20 3.88 -1.61
N LEU A 59 0.99 4.31 -1.98
CA LEU A 59 -0.21 3.46 -1.98
C LEU A 59 -0.50 2.97 -3.41
N VAL A 60 -0.69 1.66 -3.56
CA VAL A 60 -1.18 1.00 -4.78
C VAL A 60 -2.59 0.50 -4.47
N PRO A 61 -3.64 1.29 -4.76
CA PRO A 61 -5.00 0.87 -4.48
C PRO A 61 -5.41 -0.26 -5.44
N TYR A 62 -5.98 -1.33 -4.91
CA TYR A 62 -6.73 -2.31 -5.69
C TYR A 62 -8.21 -2.28 -5.31
N PHE A 63 -9.08 -2.80 -6.17
CA PHE A 63 -10.52 -2.79 -5.93
C PHE A 63 -11.17 -4.03 -6.54
N HIS A 64 -11.68 -4.93 -5.68
CA HIS A 64 -12.29 -6.19 -6.08
C HIS A 64 -13.56 -6.01 -6.95
N TRP A 65 -14.32 -4.92 -6.76
CA TRP A 65 -15.58 -4.68 -7.46
C TRP A 65 -15.44 -4.29 -8.94
N VAL A 66 -14.26 -3.83 -9.40
CA VAL A 66 -14.00 -3.67 -10.85
C VAL A 66 -13.67 -5.01 -11.51
N ALA A 67 -13.27 -6.03 -10.73
CA ALA A 67 -13.16 -7.40 -11.24
C ALA A 67 -14.51 -8.15 -11.28
N ALA A 68 -15.48 -7.78 -10.44
CA ALA A 68 -16.81 -8.40 -10.40
C ALA A 68 -17.78 -7.93 -11.51
N SER A 69 -17.47 -6.87 -12.26
CA SER A 69 -18.25 -6.46 -13.44
C SER A 69 -17.90 -7.21 -14.73
N CYS A 70 -16.99 -8.18 -14.69
CA CYS A 70 -16.76 -9.15 -15.77
C CYS A 70 -17.37 -10.53 -15.46
N GLN A 71 -18.53 -10.59 -14.79
CA GLN A 71 -19.48 -11.67 -15.08
C GLN A 71 -20.19 -11.29 -16.38
N VAL A 72 -19.59 -11.68 -17.50
CA VAL A 72 -20.25 -11.69 -18.80
C VAL A 72 -21.53 -12.53 -18.64
N ASN A 73 -22.69 -11.91 -18.88
CA ASN A 73 -23.89 -12.66 -19.24
C ASN A 73 -23.72 -13.22 -20.65
#